data_AF-A0AA37GZ05-F1
#
_entry.id   AF-A0AA37GZ05-F1
#
_cell.length_a   1.000
_cell.length_b   1.000
_cell.length_c   1.000
_cell.angle_alpha   90.00
_cell.angle_beta   90.00
_cell.angle_gamma   90.00
#
_symmetry.space_group_name_H-M   'P 1'
#
loop_
_entity.id
_entity.type
_entity.pdbx_description
1 polymer ?
#
loop_
_entity_poly.entity_id
_entity_poly.type
_entity_poly.pdbx_seq_one_letter_code
_entity_poly.pdbx_strand_id
1 'polypeptide(L)'
;MAATSSATHVQSPSEQIPRPSDSRYTEELSQQLQAWSDLIPGSVRPDFDAGNASEHDAIILLRFHAAGDIIFRPTLISVLRRSALEPCDAESIDKATRCLHHCRAYLSIVELRAQAPHASLEITLHSALAAILLLTRAALSPWLCEKHEVEGIELLQEQTIHLLRKWAFTGSSIEAMLNVALAIGEKYNLLK
;
A
#
# COMPACT_ATOMS: atom_id res chain seq x y z
N MET A 1 -39.13 -54.30 -17.22
CA MET A 1 -38.81 -54.09 -15.79
C MET A 1 -37.43 -53.47 -15.72
N ALA A 2 -37.35 -52.15 -15.65
CA ALA A 2 -36.09 -51.40 -15.62
C ALA A 2 -35.72 -51.11 -14.17
N ALA A 3 -34.53 -51.53 -13.75
CA ALA A 3 -33.99 -51.30 -12.42
C ALA A 3 -33.44 -49.87 -12.33
N THR A 4 -34.02 -49.06 -11.44
CA THR A 4 -33.52 -47.73 -11.07
C THR A 4 -32.43 -47.87 -10.01
N SER A 5 -31.18 -47.72 -10.41
CA SER A 5 -30.04 -47.59 -9.49
C SER A 5 -29.98 -46.16 -8.94
N SER A 6 -30.28 -46.00 -7.65
CA SER A 6 -30.13 -44.72 -6.94
C SER A 6 -28.71 -44.64 -6.39
N ALA A 7 -27.84 -43.91 -7.08
CA ALA A 7 -26.50 -43.60 -6.59
C ALA A 7 -26.59 -42.56 -5.46
N THR A 8 -26.33 -43.00 -4.24
CA THR A 8 -26.15 -42.16 -3.06
C THR A 8 -24.83 -41.39 -3.23
N HIS A 9 -24.93 -40.08 -3.47
CA HIS A 9 -23.78 -39.18 -3.48
C HIS A 9 -23.27 -39.04 -2.03
N VAL A 10 -22.21 -39.76 -1.69
CA VAL A 10 -21.47 -39.54 -0.45
C VAL A 10 -20.81 -38.17 -0.55
N GLN A 11 -21.36 -37.17 0.14
CA GLN A 11 -20.69 -35.89 0.35
C GLN A 11 -19.52 -36.14 1.30
N SER A 12 -18.30 -36.12 0.77
CA SER A 12 -17.09 -35.99 1.58
C SER A 12 -17.20 -34.73 2.43
N PRO A 13 -16.90 -34.78 3.74
CA PRO A 13 -16.81 -33.58 4.55
C PRO A 13 -15.72 -32.72 3.93
N SER A 14 -16.08 -31.55 3.42
CA SER A 14 -15.10 -30.54 3.11
C SER A 14 -14.46 -30.16 4.44
N GLU A 15 -13.23 -30.63 4.66
CA GLU A 15 -12.33 -30.03 5.63
C GLU A 15 -12.21 -28.57 5.26
N GLN A 16 -13.06 -27.73 5.86
CA GLN A 16 -12.84 -26.30 5.93
C GLN A 16 -11.57 -26.14 6.76
N ILE A 17 -10.42 -26.12 6.08
CA ILE A 17 -9.15 -25.65 6.65
C ILE A 17 -9.48 -24.28 7.25
N PRO A 18 -9.42 -24.12 8.59
CA PRO A 18 -9.67 -22.83 9.20
C PRO A 18 -8.62 -21.88 8.65
N ARG A 19 -9.05 -20.88 7.85
CA ARG A 19 -8.14 -19.82 7.43
C ARG A 19 -7.68 -19.15 8.72
N PRO A 20 -6.37 -19.15 9.03
CA PRO A 20 -5.88 -18.44 10.19
C PRO A 20 -6.36 -17.01 10.08
N SER A 21 -6.78 -16.41 11.19
CA SER A 21 -7.14 -14.99 11.20
C SER A 21 -5.99 -14.21 10.55
N ASP A 22 -6.27 -13.54 9.43
CA ASP A 22 -5.27 -12.81 8.61
C ASP A 22 -4.40 -11.90 9.49
N SER A 23 -4.97 -11.43 10.61
CA SER A 23 -4.34 -10.68 11.69
C SER A 23 -3.02 -11.30 12.22
N ARG A 24 -2.96 -12.61 12.50
CA ARG A 24 -1.75 -13.24 13.07
C ARG A 24 -0.58 -13.23 12.09
N TYR A 25 -0.85 -13.44 10.81
CA TYR A 25 0.19 -13.39 9.79
C TYR A 25 0.68 -11.97 9.55
N THR A 26 -0.23 -10.99 9.52
CA THR A 26 0.13 -9.58 9.44
C THR A 26 1.05 -9.16 10.60
N GLU A 27 0.75 -9.59 11.82
CA GLU A 27 1.57 -9.30 13.01
C GLU A 27 2.95 -9.96 12.94
N GLU A 28 3.01 -11.25 12.62
CA GLU A 28 4.27 -11.97 12.48
C GLU A 28 5.15 -11.35 11.39
N LEU A 29 4.59 -11.07 10.20
CA LEU A 29 5.34 -10.43 9.12
C LEU A 29 5.81 -9.03 9.49
N SER A 30 4.99 -8.26 10.23
CA SER A 30 5.40 -6.97 10.73
C SER A 30 6.55 -7.06 11.74
N GLN A 31 6.52 -8.05 12.63
CA GLN A 31 7.60 -8.29 13.60
C GLN A 31 8.89 -8.69 12.87
N GLN A 32 8.78 -9.54 11.86
CA GLN A 32 9.92 -9.94 11.03
C GLN A 32 10.50 -8.76 10.24
N LEU A 33 9.67 -7.87 9.71
CA LEU A 33 10.14 -6.66 9.03
C LEU A 33 10.92 -5.74 9.98
N GLN A 34 10.45 -5.60 11.23
CA GLN A 34 11.15 -4.82 12.25
C GLN A 34 12.45 -5.51 12.69
N ALA A 35 12.42 -6.82 12.93
CA ALA A 35 13.62 -7.58 13.27
C ALA A 35 14.67 -7.49 12.15
N TRP A 36 14.23 -7.52 10.88
CA TRP A 36 15.12 -7.31 9.73
C TRP A 36 15.76 -5.93 9.74
N SER A 37 15.01 -4.86 10.03
CA SER A 37 15.58 -3.50 10.08
C SER A 37 16.56 -3.34 11.25
N ASP A 38 16.32 -4.02 12.37
CA ASP A 38 17.20 -4.03 13.53
C ASP A 38 18.51 -4.81 13.33
N LEU A 39 18.53 -5.76 12.39
CA LEU A 39 19.73 -6.51 12.00
C LEU A 39 20.67 -5.71 11.08
N ILE A 40 20.24 -4.56 10.56
CA ILE A 40 21.09 -3.72 9.70
C ILE A 40 22.20 -3.10 10.55
N PRO A 41 23.49 -3.29 10.19
CA PRO A 41 24.59 -2.72 10.95
C PRO A 41 24.48 -1.20 11.06
N GLY A 42 24.71 -0.65 12.25
CA GLY A 42 24.54 0.78 12.52
C GLY A 42 25.32 1.73 11.60
N SER A 43 26.43 1.26 11.00
CA SER A 43 27.21 2.05 10.03
C SER A 43 26.52 2.28 8.69
N VAL A 44 25.50 1.48 8.35
CA VAL A 44 24.73 1.53 7.09
C VAL A 44 23.21 1.53 7.35
N ARG A 45 22.81 1.62 8.62
CA ARG A 45 21.40 1.62 9.01
C ARG A 45 20.83 3.01 8.70
N PRO A 46 19.84 3.11 7.79
CA PRO A 46 19.20 4.39 7.55
C PRO A 46 18.34 4.77 8.75
N ASP A 47 18.09 6.06 8.89
CA ASP A 47 17.05 6.53 9.80
C ASP A 47 15.68 6.25 9.16
N PHE A 48 14.90 5.37 9.78
CA PHE A 48 13.58 4.97 9.29
C PHE A 48 12.48 5.97 9.68
N ASP A 49 12.76 6.88 10.63
CA ASP A 49 11.82 7.84 11.19
C ASP A 49 12.14 9.29 10.76
N ALA A 50 13.37 9.58 10.34
CA ALA A 50 13.78 10.92 9.92
C ALA A 50 13.62 11.17 8.41
N GLY A 51 13.17 12.39 8.07
CA GLY A 51 12.98 12.86 6.69
C GLY A 51 14.25 13.28 5.95
N ASN A 52 15.44 12.91 6.43
CA ASN A 52 16.74 13.34 5.87
C ASN A 52 17.54 12.18 5.24
N ALA A 53 16.85 11.21 4.65
CA ALA A 53 17.46 10.09 3.96
C ALA A 53 18.44 10.54 2.86
N SER A 54 19.61 9.91 2.79
CA SER A 54 20.52 10.05 1.66
C SER A 54 20.07 9.20 0.47
N GLU A 55 20.65 9.43 -0.71
CA GLU A 55 20.43 8.54 -1.87
C GLU A 55 20.83 7.09 -1.56
N HIS A 56 21.85 6.90 -0.71
CA HIS A 56 22.31 5.58 -0.29
C HIS A 56 21.25 4.86 0.55
N ASP A 57 20.57 5.60 1.43
CA ASP A 57 19.52 5.09 2.32
C ASP A 57 18.24 4.74 1.56
N ALA A 58 17.97 5.48 0.48
CA ALA A 58 16.70 5.44 -0.23
C ALA A 58 16.29 4.02 -0.65
N ILE A 59 17.22 3.17 -1.10
CA ILE A 59 16.85 1.81 -1.54
C ILE A 59 16.39 0.92 -0.36
N ILE A 60 17.02 1.06 0.80
CA ILE A 60 16.68 0.28 1.99
C ILE A 60 15.32 0.75 2.52
N LEU A 61 15.13 2.07 2.63
CA LEU A 61 13.88 2.65 3.10
C LEU A 61 12.70 2.35 2.16
N LEU A 62 12.88 2.49 0.84
CA LEU A 62 11.83 2.15 -0.12
C LEU A 62 11.40 0.69 0.00
N ARG A 63 12.34 -0.23 0.21
CA ARG A 63 12.04 -1.66 0.40
C ARG A 63 11.31 -1.92 1.72
N PHE A 64 11.74 -1.26 2.79
CA PHE A 64 11.09 -1.38 4.09
C PHE A 64 9.64 -0.90 4.03
N HIS A 65 9.40 0.30 3.50
CA HIS A 65 8.04 0.83 3.41
C HIS A 65 7.20 0.10 2.37
N ALA A 66 7.76 -0.38 1.26
CA ALA A 66 7.02 -1.22 0.32
C ALA A 66 6.59 -2.56 0.97
N ALA A 67 7.46 -3.18 1.77
CA ALA A 67 7.11 -4.40 2.50
C ALA A 67 6.01 -4.14 3.54
N GLY A 68 6.12 -3.06 4.32
CA GLY A 68 5.12 -2.67 5.31
C GLY A 68 3.75 -2.40 4.68
N ASP A 69 3.71 -1.64 3.59
CA ASP A 69 2.50 -1.45 2.77
C ASP A 69 1.90 -2.80 2.37
N ILE A 70 2.67 -3.70 1.74
CA ILE A 70 2.17 -5.03 1.32
C ILE A 70 1.58 -5.83 2.49
N ILE A 71 2.23 -5.81 3.66
CA ILE A 71 1.79 -6.54 4.86
C ILE A 71 0.43 -6.06 5.37
N PHE A 72 0.21 -4.74 5.39
CA PHE A 72 -1.02 -4.15 5.96
C PHE A 72 -2.11 -3.85 4.93
N ARG A 73 -1.78 -3.82 3.65
CA ARG A 73 -2.70 -3.47 2.54
C ARG A 73 -4.00 -4.27 2.51
N PRO A 74 -4.04 -5.59 2.79
CA PRO A 74 -5.30 -6.32 2.84
C PRO A 74 -6.28 -5.73 3.88
N THR A 75 -5.76 -5.34 5.04
CA THR A 75 -6.57 -4.72 6.10
C THR A 75 -7.02 -3.32 5.69
N LEU A 76 -6.13 -2.50 5.12
CA LEU A 76 -6.50 -1.19 4.58
C LEU A 76 -7.64 -1.31 3.55
N ILE A 77 -7.54 -2.24 2.59
CA ILE A 77 -8.59 -2.46 1.59
C ILE A 77 -9.91 -2.85 2.25
N SER A 78 -9.89 -3.70 3.28
CA SER A 78 -11.08 -4.08 4.04
C SER A 78 -11.74 -2.85 4.70
N VAL A 79 -10.96 -1.98 5.33
CA VAL A 79 -11.44 -0.73 5.95
C VAL A 79 -12.00 0.23 4.90
N LEU A 80 -11.31 0.42 3.77
CA LEU A 80 -11.73 1.32 2.69
C LEU A 80 -13.04 0.89 1.99
N ARG A 81 -13.43 -0.39 2.10
CA ARG A 81 -14.68 -0.90 1.54
C ARG A 81 -15.89 -0.67 2.45
N ARG A 82 -15.67 -0.36 3.74
CA ARG A 82 -16.75 -0.13 4.69
C ARG A 82 -17.35 1.24 4.51
N SER A 83 -18.67 1.29 4.65
CA SER A 83 -19.43 2.54 4.78
C SER A 83 -19.34 3.11 6.20
N ALA A 84 -19.81 4.34 6.41
CA ALA A 84 -19.90 4.94 7.74
C ALA A 84 -20.92 4.24 8.66
N LEU A 85 -21.84 3.45 8.08
CA LEU A 85 -22.88 2.72 8.80
C LEU A 85 -22.40 1.36 9.31
N GLU A 86 -21.28 0.85 8.79
CA GLU A 86 -20.74 -0.46 9.14
C GLU A 86 -19.62 -0.30 10.16
N PRO A 87 -19.77 -0.80 11.40
CA PRO A 87 -18.77 -0.59 12.44
C PRO A 87 -17.40 -1.13 12.01
N CYS A 88 -16.34 -0.37 12.32
CA CYS A 88 -14.95 -0.78 12.11
C CYS A 88 -14.25 -0.86 13.47
N ASP A 89 -13.61 -2.00 13.74
CA ASP A 89 -12.87 -2.22 14.97
C ASP A 89 -11.55 -1.43 14.98
N ALA A 90 -11.10 -1.08 16.19
CA ALA A 90 -9.90 -0.27 16.39
C ALA A 90 -8.63 -0.94 15.87
N GLU A 91 -8.54 -2.28 15.94
CA GLU A 91 -7.39 -3.05 15.43
C GLU A 91 -7.25 -2.92 13.91
N SER A 92 -8.36 -3.02 13.18
CA SER A 92 -8.39 -2.84 11.73
C SER A 92 -8.02 -1.40 11.34
N ILE A 93 -8.51 -0.41 12.09
CA ILE A 93 -8.15 1.01 11.87
C ILE A 93 -6.66 1.23 12.13
N ASP A 94 -6.09 0.66 13.19
CA ASP A 94 -4.65 0.74 13.49
C ASP A 94 -3.81 0.15 12.35
N LYS A 95 -4.10 -1.08 11.94
CA LYS A 95 -3.42 -1.76 10.83
C LYS A 95 -3.54 -0.99 9.51
N ALA A 96 -4.72 -0.45 9.21
CA ALA A 96 -4.93 0.41 8.04
C ALA A 96 -4.08 1.70 8.13
N THR A 97 -4.02 2.33 9.31
CA THR A 97 -3.21 3.53 9.56
C THR A 97 -1.73 3.24 9.34
N ARG A 98 -1.23 2.09 9.82
CA ARG A 98 0.15 1.64 9.58
C ARG A 98 0.46 1.44 8.10
N CYS A 99 -0.49 0.92 7.32
CA CYS A 99 -0.35 0.86 5.86
C CYS A 99 -0.16 2.24 5.24
N LEU A 100 -0.98 3.21 5.65
CA LEU A 100 -0.91 4.59 5.15
C LEU A 100 0.39 5.28 5.55
N HIS A 101 0.89 5.01 6.76
CA HIS A 101 2.19 5.49 7.21
C HIS A 101 3.29 5.02 6.26
N HIS A 102 3.34 3.73 5.91
CA HIS A 102 4.29 3.21 4.95
C HIS A 102 4.11 3.83 3.54
N CYS A 103 2.87 4.01 3.07
CA CYS A 103 2.62 4.67 1.79
C CYS A 103 3.17 6.12 1.78
N ARG A 104 2.91 6.89 2.84
CA ARG A 104 3.36 8.28 2.95
C ARG A 104 4.89 8.37 3.03
N ALA A 105 5.50 7.53 3.86
CA ALA A 105 6.95 7.46 3.97
C ALA A 105 7.59 7.08 2.62
N TYR A 106 7.05 6.08 1.91
CA TYR A 106 7.52 5.72 0.57
C TYR A 106 7.54 6.92 -0.39
N LEU A 107 6.47 7.72 -0.43
CA LEU A 107 6.39 8.92 -1.25
C LEU A 107 7.42 9.99 -0.87
N SER A 108 7.77 10.11 0.41
CA SER A 108 8.80 11.06 0.86
C SER A 108 10.22 10.71 0.40
N ILE A 109 10.47 9.43 0.08
CA ILE A 109 11.81 8.92 -0.27
C ILE A 109 11.97 8.74 -1.78
N VAL A 110 10.89 8.41 -2.49
CA VAL A 110 10.95 7.90 -3.87
C VAL A 110 11.65 8.85 -4.84
N GLU A 111 11.53 10.17 -4.63
CA GLU A 111 12.16 11.17 -5.47
C GLU A 111 13.69 11.11 -5.41
N LEU A 112 14.27 10.80 -4.25
CA LEU A 112 15.72 10.62 -4.09
C LEU A 112 16.25 9.49 -4.98
N ARG A 113 15.46 8.43 -5.16
CA ARG A 113 15.86 7.28 -5.98
C ARG A 113 15.57 7.48 -7.46
N ALA A 114 14.50 8.21 -7.78
CA ALA A 114 14.07 8.51 -9.14
C ALA A 114 14.78 9.74 -9.76
N GLN A 115 15.96 10.09 -9.26
CA GLN A 115 16.78 11.17 -9.84
C GLN A 115 17.40 10.75 -11.17
N ALA A 116 17.80 9.49 -11.30
CA ALA A 116 18.45 8.93 -12.49
C ALA A 116 17.83 7.58 -12.90
N PRO A 117 18.04 7.10 -14.15
CA PRO A 117 17.54 5.80 -14.57
C PRO A 117 18.19 4.66 -13.78
N HIS A 118 17.39 3.66 -13.40
CA HIS A 118 17.89 2.41 -12.80
C HIS A 118 16.99 1.23 -13.16
N ALA A 119 17.49 0.00 -13.00
CA ALA A 119 16.83 -1.23 -13.47
C ALA A 119 15.42 -1.46 -12.90
N SER A 120 15.09 -0.86 -11.75
CA SER A 120 13.80 -0.99 -11.07
C SER A 120 12.96 0.28 -11.07
N LEU A 121 13.30 1.26 -11.92
CA LEU A 121 12.65 2.57 -11.93
C LEU A 121 11.14 2.46 -12.14
N GLU A 122 10.69 1.71 -13.14
CA GLU A 122 9.27 1.54 -13.45
C GLU A 122 8.49 0.95 -12.25
N ILE A 123 9.04 -0.08 -11.60
CA ILE A 123 8.45 -0.68 -10.39
C ILE A 123 8.39 0.36 -9.27
N THR A 124 9.44 1.15 -9.11
CA THR A 124 9.54 2.19 -8.07
C THR A 124 8.46 3.26 -8.25
N LEU A 125 8.23 3.68 -9.50
CA LEU A 125 7.17 4.61 -9.87
C LEU A 125 5.77 3.98 -9.72
N HIS A 126 5.60 2.70 -10.05
CA HIS A 126 4.34 1.98 -9.85
C HIS A 126 3.95 1.93 -8.38
N SER A 127 4.91 1.66 -7.50
CA SER A 127 4.69 1.69 -6.05
C SER A 127 4.33 3.10 -5.56
N ALA A 128 4.94 4.15 -6.11
CA ALA A 128 4.55 5.53 -5.81
C ALA A 128 3.10 5.83 -6.24
N LEU A 129 2.72 5.42 -7.45
CA LEU A 129 1.33 5.53 -7.90
C LEU A 129 0.40 4.77 -6.95
N ALA A 130 0.70 3.51 -6.63
CA ALA A 130 -0.14 2.72 -5.73
C ALA A 130 -0.29 3.36 -4.34
N ALA A 131 0.78 3.95 -3.79
CA ALA A 131 0.76 4.66 -2.52
C ALA A 131 -0.18 5.87 -2.56
N ILE A 132 -0.07 6.74 -3.59
CA ILE A 132 -0.94 7.93 -3.67
C ILE A 132 -2.40 7.57 -3.93
N LEU A 133 -2.68 6.48 -4.64
CA LEU A 133 -4.04 5.96 -4.83
C LEU A 133 -4.69 5.59 -3.49
N LEU A 134 -3.95 4.86 -2.65
CA LEU A 134 -4.42 4.42 -1.34
C LEU A 134 -4.62 5.60 -0.39
N LEU A 135 -3.67 6.53 -0.33
CA LEU A 135 -3.76 7.75 0.47
C LEU A 135 -4.96 8.62 0.04
N THR A 136 -5.12 8.84 -1.25
CA THR A 136 -6.27 9.59 -1.80
C THR A 136 -7.60 8.93 -1.43
N ARG A 137 -7.69 7.60 -1.56
CA ARG A 137 -8.92 6.88 -1.21
C ARG A 137 -9.20 6.89 0.29
N ALA A 138 -8.17 6.86 1.12
CA ALA A 138 -8.27 6.92 2.57
C ALA A 138 -8.72 8.29 3.07
N ALA A 139 -8.29 9.38 2.43
CA ALA A 139 -8.77 10.73 2.72
C ALA A 139 -10.29 10.88 2.53
N LEU A 140 -10.89 10.07 1.66
CA LEU A 140 -12.35 9.99 1.44
C LEU A 140 -13.03 8.89 2.25
N SER A 141 -12.34 8.24 3.19
CA SER A 141 -12.91 7.19 4.02
C SER A 141 -13.44 7.78 5.34
N PRO A 142 -14.67 7.42 5.77
CA PRO A 142 -15.19 7.87 7.06
C PRO A 142 -14.38 7.36 8.26
N TRP A 143 -13.54 6.33 8.06
CA TRP A 143 -12.73 5.72 9.12
C TRP A 143 -11.30 6.25 9.19
N LEU A 144 -10.83 6.94 8.15
CA LEU A 144 -9.41 7.30 7.98
C LEU A 144 -9.19 8.77 7.60
N CYS A 145 -10.23 9.52 7.25
CA CYS A 145 -10.09 10.92 6.80
C CYS A 145 -9.49 11.87 7.85
N GLU A 146 -9.60 11.54 9.13
CA GLU A 146 -9.04 12.33 10.25
C GLU A 146 -7.63 11.89 10.66
N LYS A 147 -7.02 10.93 9.94
CA LYS A 147 -5.67 10.44 10.25
C LYS A 147 -4.60 11.37 9.69
N HIS A 148 -3.55 11.61 10.46
CA HIS A 148 -2.43 12.47 10.05
C HIS A 148 -1.78 12.00 8.73
N GLU A 149 -1.76 10.69 8.48
CA GLU A 149 -1.19 10.10 7.27
C GLU A 149 -1.84 10.64 5.98
N VAL A 150 -3.10 11.07 6.05
CA VAL A 150 -3.85 11.63 4.91
C VAL A 150 -3.92 13.16 4.93
N GLU A 151 -3.14 13.84 5.76
CA GLU A 151 -3.06 15.31 5.69
C GLU A 151 -2.26 15.77 4.46
N GLY A 152 -2.75 16.82 3.77
CA GLY A 152 -2.08 17.41 2.62
C GLY A 152 -1.99 16.49 1.40
N ILE A 153 -3.04 15.72 1.12
CA ILE A 153 -3.10 14.81 -0.05
C ILE A 153 -2.84 15.54 -1.36
N GLU A 154 -3.35 16.76 -1.51
CA GLU A 154 -3.20 17.54 -2.73
C GLU A 154 -1.71 17.77 -3.07
N LEU A 155 -0.89 18.10 -2.06
CA LEU A 155 0.55 18.26 -2.24
C LEU A 155 1.21 16.93 -2.64
N LEU A 156 0.82 15.82 -1.99
CA LEU A 156 1.35 14.49 -2.32
C LEU A 156 0.93 14.03 -3.73
N GLN A 157 -0.27 14.39 -4.17
CA GLN A 157 -0.75 14.14 -5.53
C GLN A 157 0.07 14.94 -6.54
N GLU A 158 0.28 16.23 -6.31
CA GLU A 158 1.09 17.09 -7.16
C GLU A 158 2.54 16.60 -7.27
N GLN A 159 3.16 16.23 -6.15
CA GLN A 159 4.51 15.67 -6.11
C GLN A 159 4.58 14.35 -6.91
N THR A 160 3.61 13.45 -6.73
CA THR A 160 3.57 12.19 -7.48
C THR A 160 3.36 12.42 -8.98
N ILE A 161 2.51 13.39 -9.35
CA ILE A 161 2.31 13.79 -10.76
C ILE A 161 3.61 14.35 -11.34
N HIS A 162 4.32 15.21 -10.61
CA HIS A 162 5.60 15.75 -11.03
C HIS A 162 6.65 14.65 -11.27
N LEU A 163 6.76 13.73 -10.31
CA LEU A 163 7.62 12.56 -10.39
C LEU A 163 7.34 11.71 -11.64
N LEU A 164 6.07 11.38 -11.89
CA LEU A 164 5.68 10.56 -13.05
C LEU A 164 5.91 11.29 -14.37
N ARG A 165 5.62 12.60 -14.41
CA ARG A 165 5.79 13.43 -15.60
C ARG A 165 7.24 13.48 -16.08
N LYS A 166 8.21 13.44 -15.16
CA LYS A 166 9.64 13.39 -15.51
C LYS A 166 10.01 12.18 -16.37
N TRP A 167 9.31 11.06 -16.19
CA TRP A 167 9.65 9.77 -16.80
C TRP A 167 8.65 9.32 -17.87
N ALA A 168 7.52 10.00 -18.01
CA ALA A 168 6.49 9.70 -19.00
C ALA A 168 6.93 10.11 -20.41
N PHE A 169 6.77 9.20 -21.36
CA PHE A 169 6.87 9.46 -22.80
C PHE A 169 5.79 8.69 -23.55
N THR A 170 5.49 9.12 -24.78
CA THR A 170 4.38 8.58 -25.58
C THR A 170 4.49 7.06 -25.76
N GLY A 171 3.44 6.35 -25.36
CA GLY A 171 3.33 4.90 -25.44
C GLY A 171 3.98 4.15 -24.27
N SER A 172 4.56 4.85 -23.29
CA SER A 172 5.12 4.21 -22.09
C SER A 172 4.03 3.81 -21.09
N SER A 173 4.29 2.79 -20.26
CA SER A 173 3.45 2.47 -19.10
C SER A 173 3.38 3.65 -18.12
N ILE A 174 4.47 4.42 -17.99
CA ILE A 174 4.56 5.59 -17.11
C ILE A 174 3.63 6.72 -17.57
N GLU A 175 3.42 6.88 -18.88
CA GLU A 175 2.40 7.80 -19.40
C GLU A 175 0.99 7.39 -18.95
N ALA A 176 0.66 6.10 -19.02
CA ALA A 176 -0.62 5.59 -18.51
C ALA A 176 -0.76 5.84 -16.99
N MET A 177 0.31 5.62 -16.23
CA MET A 177 0.35 5.91 -14.79
C MET A 177 0.12 7.40 -14.48
N LEU A 178 0.76 8.29 -15.23
CA LEU A 178 0.58 9.73 -15.12
C LEU A 178 -0.89 10.12 -15.37
N ASN A 179 -1.51 9.56 -16.41
CA ASN A 179 -2.91 9.81 -16.72
C ASN A 179 -3.84 9.34 -15.59
N VAL A 180 -3.55 8.20 -14.95
CA VAL A 180 -4.28 7.73 -13.77
C VAL A 180 -4.12 8.70 -12.59
N ALA A 181 -2.90 9.17 -12.32
CA ALA A 181 -2.65 10.12 -11.23
C ALA A 181 -3.40 11.45 -11.43
N LEU A 182 -3.37 11.99 -12.66
CA LEU A 182 -4.11 13.21 -13.02
C LEU A 182 -5.63 13.03 -12.83
N ALA A 183 -6.19 11.95 -13.39
CA ALA A 183 -7.62 11.68 -13.29
C ALA A 183 -8.10 11.51 -11.84
N ILE A 184 -7.21 11.06 -10.94
CA ILE A 184 -7.56 10.84 -9.54
C ILE A 184 -7.46 12.12 -8.71
N GLY A 185 -6.49 12.99 -8.99
CA GLY A 185 -6.47 14.34 -8.42
C GLY A 185 -7.73 15.13 -8.79
N GLU A 186 -8.15 15.06 -10.05
CA GLU A 186 -9.40 15.68 -10.50
C GLU A 186 -10.62 15.12 -9.77
N LYS A 187 -10.75 13.79 -9.70
CA LYS A 187 -11.86 13.14 -9.00
C LYS A 187 -11.90 13.43 -7.50
N TYR A 188 -10.74 13.46 -6.85
CA TYR A 188 -10.64 13.78 -5.42
C TYR A 188 -11.17 15.19 -5.13
N ASN A 189 -10.79 16.18 -5.94
CA ASN A 189 -11.27 17.55 -5.80
C ASN A 189 -12.79 17.70 -5.98
N LEU A 190 -13.42 16.81 -6.75
CA LEU A 190 -14.88 16.78 -6.94
C LEU A 190 -15.64 16.13 -5.77
N LEU A 191 -14.96 15.29 -4.97
CA LEU A 191 -15.59 14.47 -3.93
C LEU A 191 -15.36 14.99 -2.51
N LYS A 192 -14.48 15.99 -2.32
CA LYS A 192 -14.21 16.58 -1.01
C LYS A 192 -15.39 17.36 -0.44
#